data_AF-A0A1F2LRH8-F1
#
_entry.id   AF-A0A1F2LRH8-F1
#
_cell.length_a   1.000
_cell.length_b   1.000
_cell.length_c   1.000
_cell.angle_alpha   90.00
_cell.angle_beta   90.00
_cell.angle_gamma   90.00
#
_symmetry.space_group_name_H-M   'P 1'
#
loop_
_entity.id
_entity.type
_entity.pdbx_description
1 polymer ?
#
loop_
_entity_poly.entity_id
_entity_poly.type
_entity_poly.pdbx_seq_one_letter_code
_entity_poly.pdbx_strand_id
1 'polypeptide(L)'
;MRSIIVMTSLLLTGCSHMANDAWSGQDKAQHFLASAMLSAAGNEYAQHQGYSRDRSAAIGLMFSISLGASKELWDSRPAGSGWSWKDFAWDVAGATTGYAVWQLAHQ
;
A
#
# COMPACT_ATOMS: atom_id res chain seq x y z
N MET A 1 23.55 -6.47 -1.81
CA MET A 1 23.25 -6.89 -0.42
C MET A 1 23.73 -5.85 0.60
N ARG A 2 25.04 -5.51 0.66
CA ARG A 2 25.55 -4.48 1.59
C ARG A 2 24.85 -3.11 1.49
N SER A 3 24.60 -2.60 0.30
CA SER A 3 23.94 -1.30 0.12
C SER A 3 22.48 -1.29 0.57
N ILE A 4 21.77 -2.41 0.40
CA ILE A 4 20.37 -2.57 0.86
C ILE A 4 20.33 -2.53 2.38
N ILE A 5 21.26 -3.23 3.04
CA ILE A 5 21.38 -3.27 4.51
C ILE A 5 21.67 -1.86 5.05
N VAL A 6 22.61 -1.13 4.45
CA VAL A 6 22.93 0.24 4.88
C VAL A 6 21.74 1.18 4.71
N MET A 7 21.01 1.08 3.61
CA MET A 7 19.84 1.92 3.36
C MET A 7 18.67 1.58 4.30
N THR A 8 18.46 0.31 4.63
CA THR A 8 17.46 -0.10 5.64
C THR A 8 17.86 0.34 7.04
N SER A 9 19.13 0.23 7.42
CA SER A 9 19.60 0.72 8.72
C SER A 9 19.40 2.23 8.90
N LEU A 10 19.62 3.03 7.86
CA LEU A 10 19.40 4.48 7.88
C LEU A 10 17.91 4.86 8.00
N LEU A 11 17.01 4.07 7.41
CA LEU A 11 15.56 4.29 7.48
C LEU A 11 14.96 3.88 8.83
N LEU A 12 15.58 2.92 9.54
CA LEU A 12 15.09 2.38 10.81
C LEU A 12 15.51 3.18 12.06
N THR A 13 16.42 4.16 11.93
CA THR A 13 16.94 4.95 13.05
C THR A 13 16.26 6.32 13.25
N GLY A 14 15.21 6.63 12.50
CA GLY A 14 14.40 7.83 12.74
C GLY A 14 13.44 7.62 13.91
N CYS A 15 13.36 8.55 14.86
CA CYS A 15 12.30 8.58 15.86
C CYS A 15 10.94 8.64 15.14
N SER A 16 10.29 7.49 14.98
CA SER A 16 9.03 7.38 14.25
C SER A 16 7.91 7.85 15.18
N HIS A 17 7.29 8.97 14.85
CA HIS A 17 6.05 9.38 15.48
C HIS A 17 4.98 8.33 15.13
N MET A 18 4.34 7.72 16.14
CA MET A 18 3.34 6.66 15.95
C MET A 18 1.94 7.23 16.15
N ALA A 19 1.03 6.93 15.23
CA ALA A 19 -0.37 7.33 15.36
C ALA A 19 -1.09 6.47 16.41
N ASN A 20 -1.96 7.12 17.19
CA ASN A 20 -2.86 6.45 18.14
C ASN A 20 -4.31 6.58 17.70
N ASP A 21 -4.68 5.75 16.74
CA ASP A 21 -5.97 5.74 16.05
C ASP A 21 -6.81 4.46 16.36
N ALA A 22 -8.05 4.42 15.90
CA ALA A 22 -8.92 3.25 16.08
C ALA A 22 -8.77 2.25 14.91
N TRP A 23 -9.11 0.97 15.15
CA TRP A 23 -9.14 -0.05 14.10
C TRP A 23 -10.30 0.07 13.12
N SER A 24 -11.31 0.88 13.47
CA SER A 24 -12.54 1.05 12.71
C SER A 24 -12.87 2.53 12.58
N GLY A 25 -13.47 2.90 11.45
CA GLY A 25 -13.91 4.27 11.19
C GLY A 25 -14.00 4.56 9.70
N GLN A 26 -14.53 5.73 9.36
CA GLN A 26 -14.61 6.19 7.97
C GLN A 26 -13.23 6.24 7.31
N ASP A 27 -12.23 6.72 8.04
CA ASP A 27 -10.84 6.80 7.60
C ASP A 27 -10.30 5.41 7.18
N LYS A 28 -10.51 4.37 7.99
CA LYS A 28 -10.08 2.99 7.65
C LYS A 28 -10.79 2.43 6.43
N ALA A 29 -12.07 2.76 6.25
CA ALA A 29 -12.80 2.39 5.06
C ALA A 29 -12.25 3.10 3.81
N GLN A 30 -11.80 4.36 3.93
CA GLN A 30 -11.17 5.09 2.84
C GLN A 30 -9.84 4.46 2.45
N HIS A 31 -8.99 4.11 3.41
CA HIS A 31 -7.74 3.37 3.18
C HIS A 31 -7.99 2.06 2.42
N PHE A 32 -8.93 1.25 2.90
CA PHE A 32 -9.32 0.01 2.24
C PHE A 32 -9.80 0.22 0.80
N LEU A 33 -10.76 1.11 0.59
CA LEU A 33 -11.37 1.33 -0.73
C LEU A 33 -10.38 1.95 -1.71
N ALA A 34 -9.62 2.96 -1.29
CA ALA A 34 -8.60 3.59 -2.12
C ALA A 34 -7.55 2.57 -2.55
N SER A 35 -7.05 1.77 -1.61
CA SER A 35 -6.03 0.75 -1.90
C SER A 35 -6.56 -0.38 -2.80
N ALA A 36 -7.83 -0.78 -2.64
CA ALA A 36 -8.48 -1.72 -3.54
C ALA A 36 -8.58 -1.17 -4.97
N MET A 37 -9.04 0.08 -5.12
CA MET A 37 -9.15 0.74 -6.42
C MET A 37 -7.79 0.91 -7.08
N LEU A 38 -6.78 1.36 -6.33
CA LEU A 38 -5.41 1.53 -6.84
C LEU A 38 -4.82 0.21 -7.32
N SER A 39 -5.06 -0.89 -6.59
CA SER A 39 -4.57 -2.21 -7.01
C SER A 39 -5.25 -2.68 -8.29
N ALA A 40 -6.58 -2.63 -8.34
CA ALA A 40 -7.33 -3.04 -9.54
C ALA A 40 -6.97 -2.18 -10.76
N ALA A 41 -6.90 -0.86 -10.59
CA ALA A 41 -6.52 0.05 -11.68
C ALA A 41 -5.07 -0.16 -12.13
N GLY A 42 -4.14 -0.41 -11.21
CA GLY A 42 -2.75 -0.73 -11.53
C GLY A 42 -2.62 -2.05 -12.30
N ASN A 43 -3.42 -3.06 -11.94
CA ASN A 43 -3.47 -4.33 -12.65
C ASN A 43 -3.98 -4.13 -14.08
N GLU A 44 -5.10 -3.42 -14.24
CA GLU A 44 -5.70 -3.12 -15.54
C GLU A 44 -4.72 -2.35 -16.43
N TYR A 45 -4.10 -1.30 -15.87
CA TYR A 45 -3.11 -0.52 -16.58
C TYR A 45 -1.94 -1.38 -17.06
N ALA A 46 -1.39 -2.24 -16.20
CA ALA A 46 -0.30 -3.14 -16.56
C ALA A 46 -0.73 -4.13 -17.67
N GLN A 47 -1.95 -4.66 -17.62
CA GLN A 47 -2.45 -5.53 -18.67
C GLN A 47 -2.57 -4.79 -20.01
N HIS A 48 -3.04 -3.54 -20.02
CA HIS A 48 -3.05 -2.70 -21.22
C HIS A 48 -1.65 -2.40 -21.79
N GLN A 49 -0.60 -2.44 -20.96
CA GLN A 49 0.79 -2.33 -21.42
C GLN A 49 1.35 -3.66 -21.98
N GLY A 50 0.53 -4.71 -22.07
CA GLY A 50 0.92 -6.00 -22.63
C GLY A 50 1.60 -6.95 -21.64
N TYR A 51 1.56 -6.66 -20.33
CA TYR A 51 2.03 -7.62 -19.32
C TYR A 51 1.09 -8.82 -19.22
N SER A 52 1.65 -10.00 -18.87
CA SER A 52 0.84 -11.19 -18.59
C SER A 52 -0.06 -10.96 -17.40
N ARG A 53 -1.21 -11.64 -17.36
CA ARG A 53 -2.22 -11.49 -16.30
C ARG A 53 -1.63 -11.58 -14.89
N ASP A 54 -0.83 -12.62 -14.61
CA ASP A 54 -0.22 -12.81 -13.29
C ASP A 54 0.76 -11.68 -12.93
N ARG A 55 1.51 -11.18 -13.92
CA ARG A 55 2.44 -10.06 -13.71
C ARG A 55 1.68 -8.76 -13.51
N SER A 56 0.61 -8.52 -14.27
CA SER A 56 -0.26 -7.37 -14.11
C SER A 56 -0.85 -7.33 -12.71
N ALA A 57 -1.39 -8.47 -12.24
CA ALA A 57 -1.95 -8.62 -10.91
C ALA A 57 -0.91 -8.32 -9.81
N ALA A 58 0.32 -8.81 -9.95
CA ALA A 58 1.40 -8.49 -9.02
C ALA A 58 1.80 -7.01 -9.06
N ILE A 59 1.83 -6.39 -10.24
CA ILE A 59 2.22 -4.98 -10.40
C ILE A 59 1.25 -4.05 -9.68
N GLY A 60 -0.07 -4.17 -9.90
CA GLY A 60 -1.02 -3.26 -9.25
C GLY A 60 -1.12 -3.50 -7.75
N LEU A 61 -1.02 -4.74 -7.28
CA LEU A 61 -0.90 -5.05 -5.84
C LEU A 61 0.30 -4.33 -5.21
N MET A 62 1.49 -4.50 -5.78
CA MET A 62 2.71 -3.88 -5.26
C MET A 62 2.69 -2.37 -5.37
N PHE A 63 2.09 -1.83 -6.45
CA PHE A 63 1.89 -0.39 -6.63
C PHE A 63 1.04 0.19 -5.49
N SER A 64 -0.11 -0.42 -5.21
CA SER A 64 -1.01 0.05 -4.15
C SER A 64 -0.36 -0.01 -2.76
N ILE A 65 0.27 -1.14 -2.40
CA ILE A 65 0.98 -1.30 -1.12
C ILE A 65 2.11 -0.26 -0.98
N SER A 66 2.85 -0.01 -2.07
CA SER A 66 3.94 0.97 -2.05
C SER A 66 3.43 2.39 -1.79
N LEU A 67 2.26 2.75 -2.34
CA LEU A 67 1.63 4.05 -2.07
C LEU A 67 1.14 4.17 -0.63
N GLY A 68 0.50 3.13 -0.08
CA GLY A 68 0.10 3.09 1.34
C GLY A 68 1.30 3.25 2.27
N ALA A 69 2.36 2.47 2.06
CA ALA A 69 3.60 2.60 2.83
C ALA A 69 4.23 4.00 2.70
N SER A 70 4.22 4.58 1.49
CA SER A 70 4.75 5.93 1.26
C SER A 70 3.94 7.01 1.97
N LYS A 71 2.62 6.86 2.03
CA LYS A 71 1.73 7.77 2.77
C LYS A 71 2.02 7.71 4.27
N GLU A 72 2.12 6.52 4.85
CA GLU A 72 2.42 6.37 6.28
C GLU A 72 3.85 6.85 6.64
N LEU A 73 4.83 6.65 5.74
CA LEU A 73 6.16 7.24 5.88
C LEU A 73 6.10 8.77 5.85
N TRP A 74 5.26 9.34 4.97
CA TRP A 74 5.05 10.78 4.90
C TRP A 74 4.39 11.31 6.18
N ASP A 75 3.41 10.61 6.72
CA ASP A 75 2.70 10.99 7.95
C ASP A 75 3.58 10.87 9.19
N SER A 76 4.66 10.10 9.13
CA SER A 76 5.69 9.99 10.19
C SER A 76 6.54 11.24 10.39
N ARG A 77 6.42 12.25 9.52
CA ARG A 77 7.14 13.53 9.66
C ARG A 77 6.71 14.29 10.93
N PRO A 78 7.53 15.22 11.47
CA PRO A 78 7.21 15.93 12.71
C PRO A 78 5.88 16.70 12.71
N ALA A 79 5.41 17.15 11.54
CA ALA A 79 4.14 17.85 11.36
C ALA A 79 2.98 16.94 10.93
N GLY A 80 3.18 15.61 10.87
CA GLY A 80 2.18 14.62 10.47
C GLY A 80 1.52 13.91 11.66
N SER A 81 0.57 13.02 11.36
CA SER A 81 -0.16 12.22 12.35
C SER A 81 0.66 11.09 12.98
N GLY A 82 1.81 10.75 12.39
CA GLY A 82 2.59 9.58 12.73
C GLY A 82 2.22 8.35 11.87
N TRP A 83 3.09 7.35 11.87
CA TRP A 83 2.85 6.05 11.23
C TRP A 83 1.70 5.33 11.91
N SER A 84 0.68 4.93 11.15
CA SER A 84 -0.37 4.02 11.60
C SER A 84 -0.20 2.64 10.98
N TRP A 85 0.08 1.65 11.84
CA TRP A 85 0.00 0.25 11.43
C TRP A 85 -1.42 -0.18 11.08
N LYS A 86 -2.43 0.52 11.62
CA LYS A 86 -3.84 0.18 11.38
C LYS A 86 -4.24 0.61 9.97
N ASP A 87 -3.87 1.82 9.57
CA ASP A 87 -4.05 2.30 8.19
C ASP A 87 -3.29 1.44 7.19
N PHE A 88 -2.02 1.18 7.46
CA PHE A 88 -1.23 0.33 6.57
C PHE A 88 -1.83 -1.08 6.42
N ALA A 89 -2.37 -1.66 7.50
CA ALA A 89 -3.06 -2.94 7.44
C ALA A 89 -4.32 -2.88 6.56
N TRP A 90 -5.10 -1.80 6.66
CA TRP A 90 -6.26 -1.57 5.81
C TRP A 90 -5.87 -1.32 4.34
N ASP A 91 -4.75 -0.68 4.09
CA ASP A 91 -4.19 -0.54 2.74
C ASP A 91 -3.82 -1.89 2.13
N VAL A 92 -3.11 -2.74 2.89
CA VAL A 92 -2.77 -4.11 2.44
C VAL A 92 -4.02 -4.95 2.20
N ALA A 93 -5.00 -4.89 3.10
CA ALA A 93 -6.27 -5.61 2.96
C ALA A 93 -7.07 -5.12 1.73
N GLY A 94 -7.11 -3.80 1.52
CA GLY A 94 -7.72 -3.17 0.36
C GLY A 94 -7.04 -3.59 -0.94
N ALA A 95 -5.72 -3.43 -1.02
CA ALA A 95 -4.93 -3.81 -2.19
C ALA A 95 -5.10 -5.30 -2.54
N THR A 96 -5.11 -6.18 -1.55
CA THR A 96 -5.37 -7.62 -1.75
C THR A 96 -6.78 -7.88 -2.27
N THR A 97 -7.77 -7.11 -1.81
CA THR A 97 -9.15 -7.19 -2.30
C THR A 97 -9.25 -6.73 -3.75
N GLY A 98 -8.62 -5.60 -4.10
CA GLY A 98 -8.53 -5.10 -5.47
C GLY A 98 -7.89 -6.11 -6.43
N TYR A 99 -6.79 -6.72 -5.99
CA TYR A 99 -6.16 -7.85 -6.67
C TYR A 99 -7.14 -9.00 -6.92
N ALA A 100 -7.85 -9.45 -5.89
CA ALA A 100 -8.77 -10.58 -5.99
C ALA A 100 -9.96 -10.27 -6.92
N VAL A 101 -10.57 -9.10 -6.77
CA VAL A 101 -11.69 -8.65 -7.62
C VAL A 101 -11.27 -8.56 -9.08
N TRP A 102 -10.11 -7.96 -9.36
CA TRP A 102 -9.58 -7.88 -10.73
C TRP A 102 -9.32 -9.26 -11.33
N GLN A 103 -8.75 -10.17 -10.54
CA GLN A 103 -8.52 -11.55 -10.97
C GLN A 103 -9.85 -12.25 -11.30
N LEU A 104 -10.88 -12.10 -10.47
CA LEU A 104 -12.21 -12.69 -10.72
C LEU A 104 -12.89 -12.10 -11.96
N ALA A 105 -12.73 -10.80 -12.22
CA ALA A 105 -13.31 -10.14 -13.40
C ALA A 105 -12.67 -10.58 -14.73
N HIS A 106 -11.45 -11.13 -14.67
CA HIS A 106 -10.67 -11.58 -15.84
C HIS A 106 -10.50 -13.11 -15.86
N GLN A 107 -11.43 -13.86 -15.26
CA GLN A 107 -11.58 -15.31 -15.47
C GLN A 107 -12.38 -15.58 -16.74
#